data_AF-A0A971HGF0-F1
#
_entry.id   AF-A0A971HGF0-F1
#
_cell.length_a   1.000
_cell.length_b   1.000
_cell.length_c   1.000
_cell.angle_alpha   90.00
_cell.angle_beta   90.00
_cell.angle_gamma   90.00
#
_symmetry.space_group_name_H-M   'P 1'
#
loop_
_entity.id
_entity.type
_entity.pdbx_description
1 polymer ?
#
loop_
_entity_poly.entity_id
_entity_poly.type
_entity_poly.pdbx_seq_one_letter_code
_entity_poly.pdbx_strand_id
1 'polypeptide(L)'
;MYSEYSMTVIEHFMTPRNVGSMKDADGVGTYGDLKCGDSLTIYIKVKDNVITDISFLVFGCTASIATSSMITEMAKGKTIEEAEAIT
;
A
#
# COMPACT_ATOMS: atom_id res chain seq x y z
N MET A 1 -5.52 -26.05 -8.06
CA MET A 1 -6.49 -24.95 -8.16
C MET A 1 -5.92 -23.69 -7.49
N TYR A 2 -4.73 -23.23 -7.93
CA TYR A 2 -4.06 -21.95 -7.56
C TYR A 2 -3.04 -21.61 -8.66
N SER A 3 -3.42 -21.65 -9.95
CA SER A 3 -2.45 -21.57 -11.05
C SER A 3 -2.19 -20.15 -11.58
N GLU A 4 -2.89 -19.12 -11.10
CA GLU A 4 -2.80 -17.77 -11.69
C GLU A 4 -2.11 -16.72 -10.81
N TYR A 5 -1.92 -16.98 -9.51
CA TYR A 5 -1.22 -16.07 -8.60
C TYR A 5 -0.07 -16.76 -7.89
N SER A 6 1.04 -16.03 -7.74
CA SER A 6 2.18 -16.52 -6.96
C SER A 6 1.80 -16.66 -5.49
N MET A 7 2.53 -17.52 -4.78
CA MET A 7 2.36 -17.68 -3.33
C MET A 7 2.52 -16.35 -2.59
N THR A 8 3.40 -15.48 -3.06
CA THR A 8 3.60 -14.12 -2.51
C THR A 8 2.33 -13.28 -2.64
N VAL A 9 1.68 -13.24 -3.81
CA VAL A 9 0.43 -12.47 -3.96
C VAL A 9 -0.65 -13.01 -3.03
N ILE A 10 -0.78 -14.34 -2.94
CA ILE A 10 -1.75 -14.98 -2.04
C ILE A 10 -1.46 -14.61 -0.58
N GLU A 11 -0.20 -14.62 -0.17
CA GLU A 11 0.21 -14.27 1.18
C GLU A 11 -0.10 -12.81 1.53
N HIS A 12 0.15 -11.87 0.62
CA HIS A 12 -0.18 -10.45 0.80
C HIS A 12 -1.67 -10.17 0.79
N PHE A 13 -2.45 -10.99 0.09
CA PHE A 13 -3.91 -10.93 0.18
C PHE A 13 -4.43 -11.48 1.53
N MET A 14 -3.91 -12.63 1.97
CA MET A 14 -4.41 -13.32 3.17
C MET A 14 -3.94 -12.66 4.47
N THR A 15 -2.73 -12.11 4.49
CA THR A 15 -2.13 -11.43 5.65
C THR A 15 -1.52 -10.09 5.20
N PRO A 16 -2.33 -9.10 4.83
CA PRO A 16 -1.83 -7.82 4.35
C PRO A 16 -1.05 -7.10 5.46
N ARG A 17 0.10 -6.53 5.09
CA ARG A 17 0.99 -5.74 5.94
C ARG A 17 0.54 -4.28 5.93
N ASN A 18 0.82 -3.53 6.98
CA ASN A 18 0.62 -2.07 7.00
C ASN A 18 -0.84 -1.60 6.75
N VAL A 19 -1.84 -2.42 7.08
CA VAL A 19 -3.25 -2.04 6.96
C VAL A 19 -3.64 -1.09 8.09
N GLY A 20 -4.16 0.08 7.76
CA GLY A 20 -4.72 1.03 8.72
C GLY A 20 -4.65 2.49 8.26
N SER A 21 -5.44 3.33 8.93
CA SER A 21 -5.30 4.79 8.85
C SER A 21 -4.20 5.29 9.79
N MET A 22 -3.52 6.36 9.42
CA MET A 22 -2.55 7.06 10.24
C MET A 22 -3.01 8.51 10.46
N LYS A 23 -3.24 8.90 11.72
CA LYS A 23 -3.80 10.23 12.06
C LYS A 23 -2.76 11.33 11.99
N ASP A 24 -1.51 11.01 12.25
CA ASP A 24 -0.35 11.89 12.30
C ASP A 24 0.55 11.69 11.07
N ALA A 25 -0.06 11.33 9.93
CA ALA A 25 0.65 11.21 8.66
C ALA A 25 1.10 12.58 8.15
N ASP A 26 2.31 12.64 7.63
CA ASP A 26 2.86 13.84 6.97
C ASP A 26 2.31 13.98 5.54
N GLY A 27 1.95 12.85 4.92
CA GLY A 27 1.33 12.82 3.59
C GLY A 27 0.19 11.80 3.51
N VAL A 28 -0.87 12.18 2.81
CA VAL A 28 -2.03 11.32 2.54
C VAL A 28 -2.39 11.44 1.07
N GLY A 29 -2.46 10.31 0.37
CA GLY A 29 -2.86 10.23 -1.02
C GLY A 29 -4.03 9.26 -1.18
N THR A 30 -5.10 9.69 -1.86
CA THR A 30 -6.26 8.85 -2.17
C THR A 30 -6.46 8.78 -3.68
N TYR A 31 -6.68 7.57 -4.19
CA TYR A 31 -6.98 7.32 -5.59
C TYR A 31 -8.14 6.34 -5.74
N GLY A 32 -9.04 6.60 -6.68
CA GLY A 32 -10.24 5.81 -6.94
C GLY A 32 -11.52 6.44 -6.39
N ASP A 33 -12.63 5.73 -6.55
CA ASP A 33 -13.96 6.12 -6.07
C ASP A 33 -14.66 4.89 -5.49
N LEU A 34 -15.14 5.02 -4.25
CA LEU A 34 -15.91 3.98 -3.57
C LEU A 34 -17.15 3.55 -4.36
N LYS A 35 -17.73 4.44 -5.18
CA LYS A 35 -18.89 4.14 -6.04
C LYS A 35 -18.56 3.20 -7.20
N CYS A 36 -17.30 3.21 -7.67
CA CYS A 36 -16.85 2.41 -8.81
C CYS A 36 -16.18 1.10 -8.41
N GLY A 37 -15.96 0.87 -7.11
CA GLY A 37 -15.58 -0.44 -6.57
C GLY A 37 -14.13 -0.58 -6.12
N ASP A 38 -13.25 0.37 -6.46
CA ASP A 38 -11.86 0.41 -6.00
C ASP A 38 -11.52 1.82 -5.48
N SER A 39 -11.02 1.90 -4.24
CA SER A 39 -10.54 3.12 -3.59
C SER A 39 -9.38 2.79 -2.67
N LEU A 40 -8.21 3.37 -2.92
CA LEU A 40 -6.99 3.22 -2.14
C LEU A 40 -6.63 4.55 -1.49
N THR A 41 -6.31 4.51 -0.20
CA THR A 41 -5.69 5.62 0.52
C THR A 41 -4.38 5.14 1.12
N ILE A 42 -3.29 5.83 0.84
CA ILE A 42 -1.97 5.62 1.43
C ILE A 42 -1.65 6.79 2.36
N TYR A 43 -1.08 6.46 3.51
CA TYR A 43 -0.58 7.39 4.51
C TYR A 43 0.93 7.19 4.65
N ILE A 44 1.69 8.27 4.70
CA ILE A 44 3.14 8.22 4.91
C ILE A 44 3.57 9.16 6.03
N LYS A 45 4.63 8.75 6.73
CA LYS A 45 5.37 9.58 7.67
C LYS A 45 6.80 9.73 7.18
N VAL A 46 7.24 10.97 6.99
CA VAL A 46 8.49 11.30 6.30
C VAL A 46 9.41 12.05 7.25
N LYS A 47 10.65 11.59 7.35
CA LYS A 47 11.70 12.27 8.10
C LYS A 47 12.99 12.25 7.30
N ASP A 48 13.62 13.42 7.16
CA ASP A 48 14.90 13.56 6.45
C ASP A 48 14.85 12.92 5.04
N ASN A 49 13.75 13.14 4.33
CA ASN A 49 13.44 12.59 3.00
C ASN A 49 13.22 11.06 2.93
N VAL A 50 13.10 10.37 4.07
CA VAL A 50 12.88 8.93 4.16
C VAL A 50 11.48 8.62 4.69
N ILE A 51 10.79 7.66 4.06
CA ILE A 51 9.49 7.14 4.52
C ILE A 51 9.72 6.26 5.76
N THR A 52 9.53 6.83 6.94
CA THR A 52 9.72 6.14 8.22
C THR A 52 8.57 5.22 8.59
N ASP A 53 7.36 5.58 8.17
CA ASP A 53 6.19 4.72 8.31
C ASP A 53 5.23 4.92 7.14
N ILE A 54 4.49 3.86 6.83
CA ILE A 54 3.55 3.84 5.73
C ILE A 54 2.44 2.86 6.05
N SER A 55 1.20 3.26 5.78
CA SER A 55 0.02 2.42 5.93
C SER A 55 -0.99 2.68 4.82
N PHE A 56 -1.94 1.77 4.65
CA PHE A 56 -2.99 1.95 3.65
C PHE A 56 -4.38 1.51 4.13
N LEU A 57 -5.40 2.07 3.51
CA LEU A 57 -6.76 1.56 3.50
C LEU A 57 -7.19 1.36 2.06
N VAL A 58 -7.69 0.17 1.74
CA VAL A 58 -8.21 -0.13 0.42
C VAL A 58 -9.59 -0.74 0.53
N PHE A 59 -10.49 -0.28 -0.32
CA PHE A 59 -11.67 -1.02 -0.70
C PHE A 59 -11.44 -1.45 -2.14
N GLY A 60 -11.37 -2.75 -2.42
CA GLY A 60 -11.05 -3.20 -3.76
C GLY A 60 -10.90 -4.70 -3.89
N CYS A 61 -10.55 -5.15 -5.09
CA CYS A 61 -10.39 -6.58 -5.39
C CYS A 61 -9.17 -7.20 -4.66
N THR A 62 -9.06 -8.54 -4.73
CA THR A 62 -7.96 -9.29 -4.10
C THR A 62 -6.59 -8.83 -4.57
N ALA A 63 -6.46 -8.49 -5.86
CA ALA A 63 -5.24 -7.94 -6.43
C ALA A 63 -4.94 -6.55 -5.84
N SER A 64 -5.94 -5.67 -5.72
CA SER A 64 -5.79 -4.33 -5.11
C SER A 64 -5.28 -4.42 -3.67
N ILE A 65 -5.77 -5.38 -2.88
CA ILE A 65 -5.31 -5.60 -1.50
C ILE A 65 -3.86 -6.09 -1.48
N ALA A 66 -3.55 -7.12 -2.29
CA ALA A 66 -2.21 -7.70 -2.32
C ALA A 66 -1.15 -6.68 -2.78
N THR A 67 -1.41 -5.94 -3.86
CA THR A 67 -0.47 -4.95 -4.39
C THR A 67 -0.29 -3.78 -3.43
N SER A 68 -1.37 -3.31 -2.78
CA SER A 68 -1.28 -2.28 -1.74
C SER A 68 -0.42 -2.73 -0.56
N SER A 69 -0.56 -3.98 -0.13
CA SER A 69 0.31 -4.51 0.91
C SER A 69 1.77 -4.60 0.48
N MET A 70 2.05 -5.05 -0.75
CA MET A 70 3.41 -5.18 -1.26
C MET A 70 4.08 -3.82 -1.39
N ILE A 71 3.40 -2.84 -1.99
CA ILE A 71 4.00 -1.51 -2.22
C ILE A 71 4.33 -0.82 -0.91
N THR A 72 3.49 -0.93 0.13
CA THR A 72 3.79 -0.35 1.44
C THR A 72 4.99 -1.01 2.11
N GLU A 73 5.18 -2.31 1.91
CA GLU A 73 6.36 -2.99 2.45
C GLU A 73 7.63 -2.60 1.69
N MET A 74 7.56 -2.51 0.36
CA MET A 74 8.69 -2.11 -0.49
C MET A 74 9.11 -0.65 -0.28
N ALA A 75 8.15 0.27 -0.09
CA ALA A 75 8.40 1.70 0.05
C ALA A 75 8.88 2.11 1.45
N LYS A 76 8.59 1.31 2.49
CA LYS A 76 8.99 1.65 3.86
C LYS A 76 10.53 1.66 3.98
N GLY A 77 11.07 2.73 4.56
CA GLY A 77 12.51 2.93 4.76
C GLY A 77 13.27 3.44 3.53
N LYS A 78 12.58 3.69 2.40
CA LYS A 78 13.16 4.29 1.21
C LYS A 78 13.05 5.81 1.22
N THR A 79 13.85 6.48 0.40
CA THR A 79 13.62 7.90 0.11
C THR A 79 12.36 8.09 -0.74
N ILE A 80 11.87 9.33 -0.82
CA ILE A 80 10.72 9.66 -1.69
C ILE A 80 11.01 9.29 -3.14
N GLU A 81 12.20 9.59 -3.64
CA GLU A 81 12.61 9.32 -5.03
C GLU A 81 12.74 7.82 -5.29
N GLU A 82 13.30 7.06 -4.34
CA GLU A 82 13.39 5.60 -4.43
C GLU A 82 12.00 4.94 -4.38
N ALA A 83 11.08 5.49 -3.59
CA ALA A 83 9.71 5.01 -3.51
C ALA A 83 8.92 5.32 -4.78
N GLU A 84 9.12 6.50 -5.38
CA GLU A 84 8.53 6.89 -6.67
C GLU A 84 8.99 5.95 -7.78
N ALA A 85 10.25 5.52 -7.78
CA ALA A 85 10.79 4.59 -8.76
C ALA A 85 10.25 3.14 -8.66
N ILE A 86 9.44 2.81 -7.65
CA ILE A 86 8.76 1.50 -7.55
C ILE A 86 7.61 1.40 -8.57
N THR A 87 7.03 2.52 -8.97
CA THR A 87 5.84 2.62 -9.86
C THR A 87 6.18 3.20 -11.21
#